data_AF-A0A975GEC8-F1
#
_entry.id   AF-A0A975GEC8-F1
#
_cell.length_a   1.000
_cell.length_b   1.000
_cell.length_c   1.000
_cell.angle_alpha   90.00
_cell.angle_beta   90.00
_cell.angle_gamma   90.00
#
_symmetry.space_group_name_H-M   'P 1'
#
loop_
_entity.id
_entity.type
_entity.pdbx_description
1 polymer ?
#
loop_
_entity_poly.entity_id
_entity_poly.type
_entity_poly.pdbx_seq_one_letter_code
_entity_poly.pdbx_strand_id
1 'polypeptide(L)'
;MKISKKIFIDTEKPYAPVVQELRNIYDGDIGIQEAFDKAVKGVKTLPNGEPNPWTGTDFSYFCSYFNSWYYFLPYPGSGLSYIGEFCYFYYDNEDAFNFLNKNSKIYQWTKEFIKERGAYMDTDSSTGTIEEWLTDPNLNMKDFVIPNKTPPFSSFNEFFIRELRPGARPVADAEDDSVVVSPADAELNMLNSALTADTQIDIKGNLQLNVAKLLDNSTYADKFEGGTALSCILLPSCYHHFHSPVTGEIIESKLIEGINFGLPDAPMWFHDGNVGDSDADFSIFEQFHRGYFVIKTGQYGLVAMVPVGLNTISTVGGSYDMASVNIHPEYQNVTSESPRQVYKGEKLGYFKYGGSLNILLFEPGRFDGIKVLTGARIGKLNHVFREIKLDGEGISGEWMSDSPVSYNNRGYAEYYTFAVSKPAKVMVDVSSDIYSTGFLLQGNNNPNGKVIAERSDPDTGSQHFQIIKDLGVGAYSIEISTWIPGQYGKFQLKLTSIAS
;
A
#
# COMPACT_ATOMS: atom_id res chain seq x y z
N MET A 1 -0.70 -9.48 -2.37
CA MET A 1 -0.82 -8.35 -3.31
C MET A 1 0.13 -8.61 -4.47
N LYS A 2 -0.26 -9.46 -5.41
CA LYS A 2 0.55 -9.64 -6.62
C LYS A 2 0.43 -8.38 -7.47
N ILE A 3 1.55 -7.75 -7.81
CA ILE A 3 1.63 -6.70 -8.85
C ILE A 3 1.42 -7.40 -10.21
N SER A 4 0.20 -7.89 -10.48
CA SER A 4 -0.09 -8.72 -11.66
C SER A 4 -1.04 -8.06 -12.65
N LYS A 5 -1.28 -6.75 -12.55
CA LYS A 5 -1.89 -5.99 -13.64
C LYS A 5 -0.79 -5.29 -14.41
N LYS A 6 -0.79 -5.50 -15.73
CA LYS A 6 -0.16 -4.58 -16.67
C LYS A 6 -0.84 -3.23 -16.49
N ILE A 7 -0.07 -2.24 -16.04
CA ILE A 7 -0.60 -0.90 -15.81
C ILE A 7 -1.02 -0.30 -17.15
N PHE A 8 -2.10 0.48 -17.14
CA PHE A 8 -2.51 1.22 -18.33
C PHE A 8 -1.57 2.41 -18.54
N ILE A 9 -0.95 2.49 -19.71
CA ILE A 9 -0.06 3.59 -20.07
C ILE A 9 -0.65 4.25 -21.31
N ASP A 10 -1.10 5.48 -21.14
CA ASP A 10 -1.67 6.28 -22.22
C ASP A 10 -0.54 7.05 -22.92
N THR A 11 -0.10 6.51 -24.06
CA THR A 11 0.96 7.11 -24.88
C THR A 11 0.48 8.26 -25.77
N GLU A 12 -0.85 8.48 -25.87
CA GLU A 12 -1.43 9.51 -26.72
C GLU A 12 -1.87 10.75 -25.91
N LYS A 13 -2.04 10.60 -24.59
CA LYS A 13 -2.40 11.72 -23.71
C LYS A 13 -1.29 12.78 -23.63
N PRO A 14 -1.63 14.07 -23.79
CA PRO A 14 -0.69 15.16 -23.58
C PRO A 14 -0.01 15.10 -22.21
N TYR A 15 1.28 15.43 -22.17
CA TYR A 15 2.04 15.44 -20.93
C TYR A 15 1.58 16.57 -20.00
N ALA A 16 1.40 16.24 -18.72
CA ALA A 16 1.33 17.25 -17.67
C ALA A 16 2.60 18.11 -17.68
N PRO A 17 2.55 19.40 -17.26
CA PRO A 17 3.70 20.29 -17.33
C PRO A 17 4.99 19.72 -16.71
N VAL A 18 4.87 19.05 -15.55
CA VAL A 18 6.00 18.42 -14.85
C VAL A 18 6.60 17.24 -15.63
N VAL A 19 5.80 16.53 -16.43
CA VAL A 19 6.29 15.44 -17.29
C VAL A 19 6.88 16.00 -18.59
N GLN A 20 6.35 17.11 -19.09
CA GLN A 20 6.98 17.83 -20.19
C GLN A 20 8.36 18.37 -19.77
N GLU A 21 8.50 18.83 -18.53
CA GLU A 21 9.79 19.24 -17.96
C GLU A 21 10.79 18.07 -17.92
N LEU A 22 10.38 16.88 -17.49
CA LEU A 22 11.22 15.67 -17.57
C LEU A 22 11.74 15.44 -18.99
N ARG A 23 10.85 15.56 -19.98
CA ARG A 23 11.23 15.38 -21.39
C ARG A 23 12.25 16.42 -21.83
N ASN A 24 12.03 17.68 -21.47
CA ASN A 24 12.95 18.78 -21.79
C ASN A 24 14.31 18.60 -21.12
N ILE A 25 14.34 18.10 -19.87
CA ILE A 25 15.58 17.78 -19.13
C ILE A 25 16.39 16.73 -19.88
N TYR A 26 15.74 15.66 -20.33
CA TYR A 26 16.38 14.57 -21.09
C TYR A 26 16.86 15.02 -22.47
N ASP A 27 16.00 15.68 -23.25
CA ASP A 27 16.33 16.13 -24.61
C ASP A 27 17.48 17.16 -24.61
N GLY A 28 17.63 17.92 -23.51
CA GLY A 28 18.66 18.95 -23.34
C GLY A 28 19.99 18.50 -22.72
N ASP A 29 20.14 17.23 -22.32
CA ASP A 29 21.33 16.78 -21.57
C ASP A 29 21.77 15.36 -21.96
N ILE A 30 22.86 15.26 -22.73
CA ILE A 30 23.40 13.97 -23.20
C ILE A 30 23.84 13.05 -22.06
N GLY A 31 24.29 13.60 -20.92
CA GLY A 31 24.68 12.80 -19.77
C GLY A 31 23.48 12.14 -19.09
N ILE A 32 22.31 12.80 -19.12
CA ILE A 32 21.04 12.21 -18.67
C ILE A 32 20.59 11.11 -19.62
N GLN A 33 20.75 11.30 -20.93
CA GLN A 33 20.43 10.28 -21.93
C GLN A 33 21.27 9.02 -21.73
N GLU A 34 22.58 9.18 -21.59
CA GLU A 34 23.50 8.07 -21.33
C GLU A 34 23.20 7.36 -19.99
N ALA A 35 22.89 8.12 -18.94
CA ALA A 35 22.53 7.56 -17.64
C ALA A 35 21.22 6.76 -17.69
N PHE A 36 20.21 7.26 -18.42
CA PHE A 36 18.96 6.54 -18.63
C PHE A 36 19.17 5.26 -19.44
N ASP A 37 19.94 5.32 -20.52
CA ASP A 37 20.27 4.15 -21.34
C ASP A 37 20.97 3.07 -20.51
N LYS A 38 21.86 3.47 -19.60
CA LYS A 38 22.52 2.56 -18.66
C LYS A 38 21.52 1.95 -17.68
N ALA A 39 20.63 2.76 -17.11
CA ALA A 39 19.57 2.31 -16.23
C ALA A 39 18.66 1.25 -16.89
N VAL A 40 18.18 1.50 -18.12
CA VAL A 40 17.33 0.55 -18.87
C VAL A 40 18.08 -0.75 -19.20
N LYS A 41 19.36 -0.66 -19.60
CA LYS A 41 20.20 -1.84 -19.85
C LYS A 41 20.44 -2.69 -18.60
N GLY A 42 20.41 -2.06 -17.42
CA GLY A 42 20.59 -2.71 -16.12
C GLY A 42 19.36 -3.44 -15.58
N VAL A 43 18.19 -3.26 -16.20
CA VAL A 43 16.92 -3.85 -15.76
C VAL A 43 17.01 -5.38 -15.69
N LYS A 44 16.61 -5.94 -14.55
CA LYS A 44 16.69 -7.38 -14.26
C LYS A 44 15.35 -8.07 -14.45
N THR A 45 15.37 -9.33 -14.90
CA THR A 45 14.21 -10.23 -14.83
C THR A 45 13.73 -10.38 -13.38
N LEU A 46 12.43 -10.48 -13.19
CA LEU A 46 11.84 -10.59 -11.85
C LEU A 46 12.11 -11.96 -11.21
N PRO A 47 12.16 -12.09 -9.87
CA PRO A 47 12.45 -13.34 -9.18
C PRO A 47 11.53 -14.52 -9.53
N ASN A 48 10.28 -14.21 -9.89
CA ASN A 48 9.27 -15.20 -10.30
C ASN A 48 9.44 -15.69 -11.76
N GLY A 49 10.45 -15.19 -12.49
CA GLY A 49 10.72 -15.53 -13.88
C GLY A 49 9.92 -14.72 -14.91
N GLU A 50 9.01 -13.86 -14.48
CA GLU A 50 8.26 -12.97 -15.37
C GLU A 50 9.17 -11.87 -15.95
N PRO A 51 8.92 -11.42 -17.19
CA PRO A 51 9.68 -10.33 -17.79
C PRO A 51 9.45 -9.03 -17.01
N ASN A 52 10.52 -8.26 -16.81
CA ASN A 52 10.41 -6.96 -16.17
C ASN A 52 9.82 -5.94 -17.17
N PRO A 53 8.77 -5.20 -16.79
CA PRO A 53 8.07 -4.28 -17.70
C PRO A 53 8.95 -3.15 -18.26
N TRP A 54 10.07 -2.84 -17.61
CA TRP A 54 11.04 -1.81 -18.06
C TRP A 54 12.08 -2.32 -19.05
N THR A 55 12.03 -3.61 -19.42
CA THR A 55 13.02 -4.20 -20.33
C THR A 55 12.88 -3.61 -21.72
N GLY A 56 13.93 -2.93 -22.19
CA GLY A 56 14.00 -2.39 -23.55
C GLY A 56 13.08 -1.18 -23.80
N THR A 57 12.54 -0.56 -22.75
CA THR A 57 11.71 0.66 -22.88
C THR A 57 12.57 1.86 -23.23
N ASP A 58 12.01 2.81 -23.99
CA ASP A 58 12.66 4.09 -24.28
C ASP A 58 12.22 5.20 -23.32
N PHE A 59 12.81 6.40 -23.46
CA PHE A 59 12.46 7.53 -22.61
C PHE A 59 11.05 8.07 -22.86
N SER A 60 10.49 7.85 -24.06
CA SER A 60 9.11 8.24 -24.38
C SER A 60 8.11 7.39 -23.57
N TYR A 61 8.38 6.09 -23.43
CA TYR A 61 7.63 5.22 -22.54
C TYR A 61 7.76 5.65 -21.08
N PHE A 62 8.98 5.99 -20.63
CA PHE A 62 9.21 6.50 -19.27
C PHE A 62 8.39 7.77 -18.98
N CYS A 63 8.38 8.75 -19.89
CA CYS A 63 7.49 9.92 -19.79
C CYS A 63 6.00 9.54 -19.77
N SER A 64 5.57 8.65 -20.68
CA SER A 64 4.17 8.21 -20.76
C SER A 64 3.71 7.49 -19.49
N TYR A 65 4.60 6.71 -18.86
CA TYR A 65 4.37 6.06 -17.58
C TYR A 65 4.11 7.09 -16.48
N PHE A 66 5.01 8.06 -16.31
CA PHE A 66 4.85 9.12 -15.30
C PHE A 66 3.66 10.03 -15.59
N ASN A 67 3.31 10.27 -16.86
CA ASN A 67 2.09 10.99 -17.22
C ASN A 67 0.83 10.23 -16.80
N SER A 68 0.81 8.92 -17.06
CA SER A 68 -0.31 8.07 -16.66
C SER A 68 -0.41 7.99 -15.14
N TRP A 69 0.72 7.92 -14.44
CA TRP A 69 0.78 7.94 -12.98
C TRP A 69 0.33 9.28 -12.37
N TYR A 70 0.66 10.40 -13.01
CA TYR A 70 0.23 11.73 -12.58
C TYR A 70 -1.30 11.80 -12.47
N TYR A 71 -2.01 11.33 -13.50
CA TYR A 71 -3.48 11.33 -13.55
C TYR A 71 -4.14 10.09 -12.92
N PHE A 72 -3.35 9.12 -12.45
CA PHE A 72 -3.88 7.90 -11.90
C PHE A 72 -4.61 8.16 -10.57
N LEU A 73 -5.89 7.80 -10.55
CA LEU A 73 -6.73 7.79 -9.35
C LEU A 73 -6.75 6.39 -8.73
N PRO A 74 -6.33 6.23 -7.46
CA PRO A 74 -6.31 4.92 -6.81
C PRO A 74 -7.72 4.44 -6.54
N TYR A 75 -8.02 3.19 -6.87
CA TYR A 75 -9.25 2.49 -6.48
C TYR A 75 -8.90 1.32 -5.52
N PRO A 76 -9.90 0.71 -4.86
CA PRO A 76 -9.66 -0.43 -3.97
C PRO A 76 -8.79 -1.53 -4.60
N GLY A 77 -7.71 -1.89 -3.90
CA GLY A 77 -6.75 -2.90 -4.36
C GLY A 77 -5.71 -2.42 -5.40
N SER A 78 -5.79 -1.17 -5.89
CA SER A 78 -4.83 -0.63 -6.87
C SER A 78 -3.86 0.42 -6.31
N GLY A 79 -3.95 0.74 -5.02
CA GLY A 79 -3.17 1.83 -4.40
C GLY A 79 -1.66 1.71 -4.59
N LEU A 80 -1.15 0.49 -4.76
CA LEU A 80 0.29 0.25 -4.98
C LEU A 80 0.64 -0.05 -6.44
N SER A 81 -0.28 0.02 -7.40
CA SER A 81 -0.02 -0.45 -8.78
C SER A 81 1.18 0.26 -9.43
N TYR A 82 1.11 1.58 -9.63
CA TYR A 82 2.23 2.34 -10.21
C TYR A 82 3.45 2.43 -9.29
N ILE A 83 3.26 2.37 -7.97
CA ILE A 83 4.39 2.31 -7.03
C ILE A 83 5.18 1.03 -7.28
N GLY A 84 4.50 -0.12 -7.28
CA GLY A 84 5.08 -1.44 -7.38
C GLY A 84 5.75 -1.70 -8.73
N GLU A 85 5.09 -1.36 -9.84
CA GLU A 85 5.69 -1.53 -11.17
C GLU A 85 6.90 -0.61 -11.35
N PHE A 86 6.87 0.62 -10.83
CA PHE A 86 8.02 1.52 -10.91
C PHE A 86 9.19 1.01 -10.08
N CYS A 87 8.94 0.36 -8.95
CA CYS A 87 10.03 -0.25 -8.19
C CYS A 87 10.82 -1.30 -8.99
N TYR A 88 10.20 -1.96 -9.98
CA TYR A 88 10.90 -2.88 -10.86
C TYR A 88 11.93 -2.21 -11.79
N PHE A 89 11.84 -0.89 -11.99
CA PHE A 89 12.84 -0.15 -12.78
C PHE A 89 14.23 -0.18 -12.13
N TYR A 90 14.27 -0.02 -10.80
CA TYR A 90 15.50 -0.02 -10.00
C TYR A 90 15.69 -1.29 -9.15
N TYR A 91 14.93 -2.35 -9.44
CA TYR A 91 15.11 -3.65 -8.80
C TYR A 91 16.48 -4.24 -9.18
N ASP A 92 17.34 -4.48 -8.18
CA ASP A 92 18.72 -4.95 -8.35
C ASP A 92 19.48 -4.20 -9.47
N ASN A 93 19.26 -2.89 -9.53
CA ASN A 93 19.74 -2.02 -10.60
C ASN A 93 20.23 -0.68 -10.05
N GLU A 94 21.50 -0.66 -9.64
CA GLU A 94 22.16 0.52 -9.06
C GLU A 94 22.18 1.71 -10.04
N ASP A 95 22.27 1.46 -11.35
CA ASP A 95 22.29 2.52 -12.36
C ASP A 95 20.95 3.25 -12.42
N ALA A 96 19.82 2.53 -12.37
CA ALA A 96 18.50 3.14 -12.27
C ALA A 96 18.28 3.86 -10.93
N PHE A 97 18.77 3.29 -9.83
CA PHE A 97 18.73 3.96 -8.52
C PHE A 97 19.50 5.28 -8.54
N ASN A 98 20.72 5.29 -9.09
CA ASN A 98 21.57 6.47 -9.20
C ASN A 98 21.01 7.49 -10.19
N PHE A 99 20.40 7.05 -11.29
CA PHE A 99 19.70 7.92 -12.24
C PHE A 99 18.63 8.76 -11.52
N LEU A 100 17.84 8.16 -10.63
CA LEU A 100 16.78 8.85 -9.89
C LEU A 100 17.30 9.70 -8.72
N ASN A 101 18.28 9.19 -7.98
CA ASN A 101 18.62 9.74 -6.66
C ASN A 101 19.98 10.47 -6.61
N LYS A 102 20.84 10.34 -7.63
CA LYS A 102 22.18 10.98 -7.67
C LYS A 102 22.35 11.97 -8.82
N ASN A 103 21.54 11.89 -9.88
CA ASN A 103 21.50 12.95 -10.88
C ASN A 103 20.70 14.14 -10.36
N SER A 104 21.33 15.30 -10.18
CA SER A 104 20.69 16.45 -9.52
C SER A 104 19.45 16.99 -10.25
N LYS A 105 19.44 16.99 -11.59
CA LYS A 105 18.29 17.45 -12.38
C LYS A 105 17.12 16.47 -12.29
N ILE A 106 17.40 15.17 -12.44
CA ILE A 106 16.37 14.13 -12.30
C ILE A 106 15.85 14.08 -10.86
N TYR A 107 16.72 14.11 -9.86
CA TYR A 107 16.33 14.12 -8.46
C TYR A 107 15.44 15.33 -8.14
N GLN A 108 15.82 16.53 -8.59
CA GLN A 108 14.97 17.71 -8.43
C GLN A 108 13.62 17.53 -9.13
N TRP A 109 13.61 16.97 -10.34
CA TRP A 109 12.37 16.64 -11.03
C TRP A 109 11.52 15.63 -10.24
N THR A 110 12.09 14.62 -9.59
CA THR A 110 11.31 13.68 -8.75
C THR A 110 10.60 14.42 -7.60
N LYS A 111 11.25 15.44 -7.01
CA LYS A 111 10.66 16.28 -5.96
C LYS A 111 9.46 17.07 -6.51
N GLU A 112 9.62 17.71 -7.67
CA GLU A 112 8.52 18.47 -8.29
C GLU A 112 7.40 17.55 -8.78
N PHE A 113 7.70 16.37 -9.35
CA PHE A 113 6.69 15.40 -9.76
C PHE A 113 5.79 14.99 -8.59
N ILE A 114 6.39 14.65 -7.45
CA ILE A 114 5.66 14.27 -6.25
C ILE A 114 4.80 15.44 -5.76
N LYS A 115 5.37 16.64 -5.64
CA LYS A 115 4.64 17.84 -5.21
C LYS A 115 3.45 18.17 -6.11
N GLU A 116 3.65 18.21 -7.43
CA GLU A 116 2.60 18.50 -8.41
C GLU A 116 1.53 17.41 -8.43
N ARG A 117 1.92 16.15 -8.27
CA ARG A 117 0.96 15.05 -8.13
C ARG A 117 0.15 15.19 -6.83
N GLY A 118 0.77 15.59 -5.72
CA GLY A 118 0.08 15.88 -4.47
C GLY A 118 -0.94 17.00 -4.60
N ALA A 119 -0.55 18.09 -5.26
CA ALA A 119 -1.44 19.19 -5.57
C ALA A 119 -2.64 18.71 -6.40
N TYR A 120 -2.42 17.87 -7.43
CA TYR A 120 -3.51 17.25 -8.18
C TYR A 120 -4.42 16.41 -7.28
N MET A 121 -3.87 15.59 -6.38
CA MET A 121 -4.62 14.75 -5.43
C MET A 121 -5.35 15.56 -4.33
N ASP A 122 -5.05 16.86 -4.19
CA ASP A 122 -5.77 17.81 -3.34
C ASP A 122 -6.91 18.55 -4.10
N THR A 123 -7.11 18.29 -5.39
CA THR A 123 -8.20 18.88 -6.20
C THR A 123 -9.47 18.02 -6.25
N ASP A 124 -10.58 18.64 -6.64
CA ASP A 124 -11.85 17.96 -6.94
C ASP A 124 -11.75 16.92 -8.07
N SER A 125 -10.84 17.14 -9.03
CA SER A 125 -10.61 16.24 -10.16
C SER A 125 -10.05 14.87 -9.72
N SER A 126 -9.64 14.73 -8.46
CA SER A 126 -9.15 13.48 -7.89
C SER A 126 -10.22 12.61 -7.22
N THR A 127 -11.48 13.06 -7.16
CA THR A 127 -12.52 12.34 -6.39
C THR A 127 -13.14 11.14 -7.12
N GLY A 128 -12.78 10.89 -8.38
CA GLY A 128 -13.48 9.96 -9.28
C GLY A 128 -13.56 8.51 -8.82
N THR A 129 -12.70 8.07 -7.89
CA THR A 129 -12.69 6.70 -7.35
C THR A 129 -13.16 6.60 -5.90
N ILE A 130 -13.49 7.73 -5.24
CA ILE A 130 -13.86 7.74 -3.81
C ILE A 130 -15.10 6.90 -3.54
N GLU A 131 -16.11 6.93 -4.43
CA GLU A 131 -17.33 6.13 -4.26
C GLU A 131 -17.02 4.63 -4.17
N GLU A 132 -16.09 4.13 -4.99
CA GLU A 132 -15.65 2.73 -4.97
C GLU A 132 -15.02 2.38 -3.61
N TRP A 133 -14.21 3.29 -3.06
CA TRP A 133 -13.63 3.12 -1.72
C TRP A 133 -14.67 3.13 -0.60
N LEU A 134 -15.67 4.02 -0.67
CA LEU A 134 -16.74 4.07 0.35
C LEU A 134 -17.54 2.76 0.43
N THR A 135 -17.54 1.98 -0.64
CA THR A 135 -18.18 0.66 -0.73
C THR A 135 -17.21 -0.52 -0.55
N ASP A 136 -15.91 -0.29 -0.39
CA ASP A 136 -14.91 -1.36 -0.24
C ASP A 136 -15.03 -2.02 1.15
N PRO A 137 -15.37 -3.32 1.25
CA PRO A 137 -15.48 -4.00 2.54
C PRO A 137 -14.14 -4.13 3.29
N ASN A 138 -12.99 -3.97 2.60
CA ASN A 138 -11.69 -3.90 3.29
C ASN A 138 -11.55 -2.59 4.07
N LEU A 139 -12.18 -1.52 3.58
CA LEU A 139 -12.28 -0.25 4.25
C LEU A 139 -13.53 -0.25 5.11
N ASN A 140 -13.39 -0.61 6.40
CA ASN A 140 -14.53 -0.62 7.34
C ASN A 140 -15.04 0.81 7.61
N MET A 141 -15.82 1.37 6.68
CA MET A 141 -16.31 2.76 6.72
C MET A 141 -17.16 3.09 7.95
N LYS A 142 -17.61 2.07 8.70
CA LYS A 142 -18.28 2.26 10.00
C LYS A 142 -17.37 2.90 11.05
N ASP A 143 -16.06 2.75 10.91
CA ASP A 143 -15.06 3.30 11.83
C ASP A 143 -14.72 4.77 11.54
N PHE A 144 -15.09 5.28 10.36
CA PHE A 144 -14.65 6.59 9.87
C PHE A 144 -15.79 7.62 9.84
N VAL A 145 -15.42 8.88 10.03
CA VAL A 145 -16.33 10.02 9.85
C VAL A 145 -16.60 10.18 8.35
N ILE A 146 -17.89 10.26 7.99
CA ILE A 146 -18.32 10.63 6.65
C ILE A 146 -18.88 12.06 6.77
N PRO A 147 -18.24 13.07 6.18
CA PRO A 147 -18.72 14.44 6.26
C PRO A 147 -20.15 14.57 5.73
N ASN A 148 -20.96 15.39 6.41
CA ASN A 148 -22.36 15.64 6.02
C ASN A 148 -22.43 16.68 4.87
N LYS A 149 -21.83 16.36 3.72
CA LYS A 149 -21.85 17.12 2.46
C LYS A 149 -21.88 16.14 1.27
N THR A 150 -22.27 16.62 0.09
CA THR A 150 -22.29 15.83 -1.15
C THR A 150 -21.50 16.55 -2.25
N PRO A 151 -20.42 15.96 -2.80
CA PRO A 151 -19.77 14.72 -2.35
C PRO A 151 -19.15 14.87 -0.95
N PRO A 152 -19.00 13.77 -0.17
CA PRO A 152 -18.52 13.82 1.22
C PRO A 152 -17.05 14.28 1.34
N PHE A 153 -16.26 14.12 0.29
CA PHE A 153 -14.87 14.54 0.23
C PHE A 153 -14.65 15.37 -1.04
N SER A 154 -13.86 16.44 -0.92
CA SER A 154 -13.55 17.39 -1.99
C SER A 154 -12.25 17.06 -2.72
N SER A 155 -11.48 16.08 -2.24
CA SER A 155 -10.30 15.53 -2.93
C SER A 155 -9.99 14.11 -2.46
N PHE A 156 -9.15 13.39 -3.20
CA PHE A 156 -8.69 12.06 -2.80
C PHE A 156 -7.85 12.12 -1.53
N ASN A 157 -6.98 13.13 -1.39
CA ASN A 157 -6.19 13.30 -0.16
C ASN A 157 -7.08 13.56 1.06
N GLU A 158 -8.15 14.36 0.95
CA GLU A 158 -9.12 14.55 2.06
C GLU A 158 -9.76 13.21 2.48
N PHE A 159 -10.09 12.36 1.51
CA PHE A 159 -10.57 11.00 1.78
C PHE A 159 -9.47 10.08 2.38
N PHE A 160 -8.24 10.16 1.87
CA PHE A 160 -7.14 9.31 2.32
C PHE A 160 -6.78 9.59 3.78
N ILE A 161 -6.82 10.87 4.19
CA ILE A 161 -6.59 11.32 5.58
C ILE A 161 -7.88 11.44 6.40
N ARG A 162 -8.98 10.79 5.99
CA ARG A 162 -10.26 10.77 6.71
C ARG A 162 -10.10 10.47 8.21
N GLU A 163 -10.96 11.07 9.01
CA GLU A 163 -10.94 10.94 10.47
C GLU A 163 -11.67 9.70 10.97
N LEU A 164 -11.21 9.16 12.10
CA LEU A 164 -11.90 8.11 12.84
C LEU A 164 -13.10 8.68 13.60
N ARG A 165 -14.17 7.89 13.74
CA ARG A 165 -15.26 8.20 14.66
C ARG A 165 -14.75 8.11 16.11
N PRO A 166 -15.28 8.93 17.02
CA PRO A 166 -15.00 8.78 18.45
C PRO A 166 -15.25 7.35 18.91
N GLY A 167 -14.28 6.76 19.61
CA GLY A 167 -14.36 5.40 20.14
C GLY A 167 -14.08 4.27 19.13
N ALA A 168 -13.78 4.55 17.86
CA ALA A 168 -13.46 3.51 16.87
C ALA A 168 -12.12 2.79 17.14
N ARG A 169 -11.20 3.44 17.85
CA ARG A 169 -9.91 2.91 18.31
C ARG A 169 -9.66 3.29 19.78
N PRO A 170 -10.28 2.60 20.74
CA PRO A 170 -10.00 2.84 22.15
C PRO A 170 -8.52 2.56 22.45
N VAL A 171 -7.86 3.46 23.16
CA VAL A 171 -6.47 3.27 23.58
C VAL A 171 -6.42 2.17 24.64
N ALA A 172 -5.63 1.14 24.40
CA ALA A 172 -5.47 0.03 25.34
C ALA A 172 -4.77 0.51 26.62
N ASP A 173 -5.33 0.09 27.77
CA ASP A 173 -4.82 0.35 29.11
C ASP A 173 -4.40 1.81 29.32
N ALA A 174 -5.24 2.78 28.92
CA ALA A 174 -4.87 4.21 28.79
C ALA A 174 -4.08 4.83 29.97
N GLU A 175 -4.30 4.35 31.20
CA GLU A 175 -3.65 4.85 32.43
C GLU A 175 -2.39 4.06 32.84
N ASP A 176 -2.02 3.00 32.11
CA ASP A 176 -0.82 2.18 32.38
C ASP A 176 0.34 2.53 31.43
N ASP A 177 1.23 3.40 31.87
CA ASP A 177 2.38 3.85 31.06
C ASP A 177 3.40 2.74 30.72
N SER A 178 3.27 1.52 31.27
CA SER A 178 4.09 0.37 30.85
C SER A 178 3.63 -0.25 29.52
N VAL A 179 2.40 0.08 29.08
CA VAL A 179 1.80 -0.48 27.86
C VAL A 179 2.13 0.39 26.65
N VAL A 180 2.79 -0.23 25.67
CA VAL A 180 3.00 0.32 24.33
C VAL A 180 1.80 -0.02 23.44
N VAL A 181 1.23 0.97 22.77
CA VAL A 181 0.12 0.79 21.81
C VAL A 181 0.60 0.95 20.36
N SER A 182 -0.16 0.39 19.41
CA SER A 182 0.16 0.57 17.98
C SER A 182 0.10 2.05 17.60
N PRO A 183 1.11 2.59 16.88
CA PRO A 183 1.12 4.00 16.48
C PRO A 183 0.17 4.29 15.31
N ALA A 184 -0.30 3.28 14.59
CA ALA A 184 -1.22 3.41 13.46
C ALA A 184 -2.01 2.10 13.21
N ASP A 185 -3.01 2.17 12.33
CA ASP A 185 -3.60 0.96 11.72
C ASP A 185 -2.58 0.40 10.72
N ALA A 186 -1.93 -0.72 11.05
CA ALA A 186 -0.79 -1.22 10.30
C ALA A 186 -0.64 -2.75 10.32
N GLU A 187 0.12 -3.29 9.36
CA GLU A 187 0.73 -4.61 9.43
C GLU A 187 2.06 -4.52 10.17
N LEU A 188 2.30 -5.43 11.11
CA LEU A 188 3.45 -5.38 12.02
C LEU A 188 4.51 -6.41 11.64
N ASN A 189 5.76 -5.95 11.53
CA ASN A 189 6.92 -6.81 11.32
C ASN A 189 7.96 -6.53 12.41
N MET A 190 8.31 -7.55 13.20
CA MET A 190 9.44 -7.48 14.11
C MET A 190 10.72 -7.44 13.29
N LEU A 191 11.52 -6.38 13.44
CA LEU A 191 12.75 -6.22 12.66
C LEU A 191 13.92 -6.91 13.33
N ASN A 192 14.10 -6.69 14.64
CA ASN A 192 15.11 -7.38 15.44
C ASN A 192 14.86 -7.18 16.95
N SER A 193 15.36 -8.08 17.79
CA SER A 193 15.40 -7.97 19.26
C SER A 193 16.77 -7.56 19.83
N ALA A 194 17.78 -7.39 18.97
CA ALA A 194 19.10 -6.84 19.31
C ALA A 194 19.62 -5.93 18.20
N LEU A 195 19.23 -4.65 18.23
CA LEU A 195 19.81 -3.59 17.38
C LEU A 195 21.29 -3.39 17.73
N THR A 196 22.10 -2.82 16.85
CA THR A 196 23.50 -2.41 17.09
C THR A 196 23.80 -1.36 16.03
N ALA A 197 24.83 -0.52 16.20
CA ALA A 197 25.23 0.44 15.16
C ALA A 197 25.59 -0.25 13.83
N ASP A 198 25.98 -1.52 13.92
CA ASP A 198 26.37 -2.43 12.83
C ASP A 198 25.40 -3.63 12.68
N THR A 199 24.15 -3.54 13.19
CA THR A 199 23.35 -4.76 13.37
C THR A 199 23.02 -5.44 12.07
N GLN A 200 23.46 -6.69 12.02
CA GLN A 200 23.09 -7.67 11.03
C GLN A 200 21.74 -8.21 11.47
N ILE A 201 20.69 -7.78 10.78
CA ILE A 201 19.41 -8.44 10.94
C ILE A 201 19.61 -9.83 10.33
N ASP A 202 19.45 -10.89 11.14
CA ASP A 202 19.40 -12.27 10.67
C ASP A 202 18.06 -12.49 9.97
N ILE A 203 17.94 -11.82 8.84
CA ILE A 203 17.15 -12.29 7.75
C ILE A 203 18.12 -12.41 6.57
N LYS A 204 18.19 -13.62 6.02
CA LYS A 204 19.08 -14.06 4.97
C LYS A 204 19.50 -12.94 3.99
N GLY A 205 20.70 -12.34 4.14
CA GLY A 205 21.19 -11.37 3.14
C GLY A 205 22.18 -10.25 3.53
N ASN A 206 22.71 -10.16 4.76
CA ASN A 206 23.71 -9.14 5.17
C ASN A 206 23.25 -7.66 5.08
N LEU A 207 21.98 -7.34 5.32
CA LEU A 207 21.45 -5.96 5.24
C LEU A 207 21.36 -5.28 6.63
N GLN A 208 21.58 -3.95 6.70
CA GLN A 208 21.83 -3.21 7.95
C GLN A 208 20.95 -1.95 8.09
N LEU A 209 20.06 -1.87 9.10
CA LEU A 209 19.39 -0.60 9.45
C LEU A 209 20.28 0.22 10.40
N ASN A 210 20.81 1.37 9.97
CA ASN A 210 21.66 2.19 10.82
C ASN A 210 20.83 3.19 11.64
N VAL A 211 20.71 2.95 12.94
CA VAL A 211 19.92 3.81 13.86
C VAL A 211 20.42 5.26 13.87
N ALA A 212 21.74 5.47 13.84
CA ALA A 212 22.30 6.82 13.83
C ALA A 212 21.87 7.58 12.58
N LYS A 213 21.96 6.98 11.39
CA LYS A 213 21.46 7.60 10.16
C LYS A 213 19.94 7.76 10.20
N LEU A 214 19.19 6.75 10.65
CA LEU A 214 17.74 6.81 10.74
C LEU A 214 17.26 7.99 11.61
N LEU A 215 17.97 8.29 12.69
CA LEU A 215 17.71 9.42 13.59
C LEU A 215 18.56 10.67 13.27
N ASP A 216 19.12 10.76 12.06
CA ASP A 216 19.92 11.89 11.56
C ASP A 216 21.02 12.35 12.54
N ASN A 217 21.77 11.37 13.04
CA ASN A 217 22.85 11.50 14.02
C ASN A 217 22.42 12.20 15.32
N SER A 218 21.17 11.97 15.73
CA SER A 218 20.67 12.32 17.06
C SER A 218 21.66 11.93 18.16
N THR A 219 21.81 12.79 19.16
CA THR A 219 22.60 12.50 20.37
C THR A 219 22.02 11.36 21.21
N TYR A 220 20.80 10.92 20.92
CA TYR A 220 20.13 9.79 21.57
C TYR A 220 20.25 8.48 20.79
N ALA A 221 20.84 8.49 19.59
CA ALA A 221 20.89 7.30 18.73
C ALA A 221 21.59 6.10 19.38
N ASP A 222 22.63 6.35 20.18
CA ASP A 222 23.39 5.33 20.92
C ASP A 222 22.54 4.61 21.98
N LYS A 223 21.45 5.21 22.45
CA LYS A 223 20.58 4.63 23.48
C LYS A 223 19.77 3.44 22.99
N PHE A 224 19.49 3.39 21.69
CA PHE A 224 18.75 2.29 21.07
C PHE A 224 19.67 1.16 20.59
N GLU A 225 20.99 1.32 20.72
CA GLU A 225 21.95 0.28 20.42
C GLU A 225 21.81 -0.89 21.41
N GLY A 226 21.64 -2.11 20.92
CA GLY A 226 21.27 -3.31 21.67
C GLY A 226 19.76 -3.53 21.79
N GLY A 227 18.96 -2.61 21.25
CA GLY A 227 17.52 -2.48 21.45
C GLY A 227 16.65 -3.40 20.60
N THR A 228 15.36 -3.08 20.53
CA THR A 228 14.39 -3.78 19.66
C THR A 228 13.78 -2.80 18.66
N ALA A 229 13.54 -3.25 17.43
CA ALA A 229 12.81 -2.47 16.43
C ALA A 229 11.59 -3.20 15.88
N LEU A 230 10.56 -2.41 15.59
CA LEU A 230 9.29 -2.85 15.03
C LEU A 230 8.93 -1.96 13.84
N SER A 231 8.60 -2.55 12.70
CA SER A 231 7.98 -1.84 11.58
C SER A 231 6.47 -1.97 11.65
N CYS A 232 5.77 -0.86 11.42
CA CYS A 232 4.32 -0.75 11.33
C CYS A 232 3.97 -0.19 9.94
N ILE A 233 3.65 -1.06 8.98
CA ILE A 233 3.40 -0.68 7.57
C ILE A 233 1.92 -0.36 7.36
N LEU A 234 1.63 0.81 6.78
CA LEU A 234 0.25 1.25 6.53
C LEU A 234 -0.15 0.89 5.09
N LEU A 235 -1.12 0.00 4.95
CA LEU A 235 -1.70 -0.31 3.63
C LEU A 235 -2.62 0.81 3.14
N PRO A 236 -2.89 0.93 1.82
CA PRO A 236 -3.75 1.99 1.29
C PRO A 236 -5.15 2.10 1.93
N SER A 237 -5.72 0.99 2.42
CA SER A 237 -7.03 0.94 3.09
C SER A 237 -6.98 1.35 4.58
N CYS A 238 -5.80 1.49 5.19
CA CYS A 238 -5.64 1.85 6.59
C CYS A 238 -6.04 3.30 6.90
N TYR A 239 -6.15 3.60 8.19
CA TYR A 239 -6.16 4.96 8.71
C TYR A 239 -4.74 5.55 8.66
N HIS A 240 -4.55 6.63 7.89
CA HIS A 240 -3.22 7.19 7.57
C HIS A 240 -2.75 8.31 8.51
N HIS A 241 -3.21 8.31 9.76
CA HIS A 241 -2.63 9.15 10.82
C HIS A 241 -1.75 8.30 11.71
N PHE A 242 -0.72 8.90 12.27
CA PHE A 242 0.16 8.27 13.25
C PHE A 242 0.05 8.97 14.61
N HIS A 243 0.10 8.16 15.65
CA HIS A 243 -0.17 8.52 17.03
C HIS A 243 0.99 8.08 17.92
N SER A 244 1.15 8.73 19.08
CA SER A 244 2.17 8.35 20.04
C SER A 244 1.91 6.93 20.55
N PRO A 245 2.89 6.01 20.47
CA PRO A 245 2.73 4.65 20.98
C PRO A 245 2.84 4.58 22.51
N VAL A 246 3.34 5.63 23.15
CA VAL A 246 3.65 5.70 24.59
C VAL A 246 3.30 7.07 25.17
N THR A 247 3.07 7.11 26.49
CA THR A 247 3.00 8.37 27.26
C THR A 247 4.43 8.78 27.64
N GLY A 248 4.73 10.08 27.56
CA GLY A 248 6.04 10.59 27.95
C GLY A 248 6.28 12.03 27.53
N GLU A 249 7.55 12.41 27.51
CA GLU A 249 8.01 13.70 27.01
C GLU A 249 8.77 13.50 25.70
N ILE A 250 8.32 14.10 24.60
CA ILE A 250 9.12 14.25 23.41
C ILE A 250 10.28 15.19 23.76
N ILE A 251 11.50 14.68 23.69
CA ILE A 251 12.74 15.41 24.01
C ILE A 251 13.55 15.76 22.77
N GLU A 252 13.24 15.14 21.63
CA GLU A 252 13.81 15.52 20.34
C GLU A 252 12.82 15.14 19.24
N SER A 253 12.62 16.02 18.26
CA SER A 253 11.94 15.66 17.02
C SER A 253 12.50 16.42 15.84
N LYS A 254 12.51 15.77 14.68
CA LYS A 254 13.04 16.37 13.45
C LYS A 254 12.35 15.82 12.22
N LEU A 255 12.30 16.64 11.18
CA LEU A 255 11.92 16.27 9.83
C LEU A 255 13.16 16.26 8.94
N ILE A 256 13.32 15.20 8.15
CA ILE A 256 14.54 14.92 7.39
C ILE A 256 14.18 14.76 5.91
N GLU A 257 14.85 15.52 5.05
CA GLU A 257 14.78 15.32 3.60
C GLU A 257 15.50 14.02 3.19
N GLY A 258 15.01 13.36 2.14
CA GLY A 258 15.60 12.11 1.69
C GLY A 258 15.23 11.77 0.25
N ILE A 259 15.33 10.50 -0.13
CA ILE A 259 14.94 10.03 -1.45
C ILE A 259 13.41 9.91 -1.57
N ASN A 260 12.95 9.88 -2.82
CA ASN A 260 11.54 9.85 -3.21
C ASN A 260 11.13 8.49 -3.81
N PHE A 261 12.09 7.79 -4.38
CA PHE A 261 11.93 6.49 -5.02
C PHE A 261 13.13 5.61 -4.65
N GLY A 262 12.90 4.53 -3.92
CA GLY A 262 14.00 3.70 -3.44
C GLY A 262 13.58 2.43 -2.73
N LEU A 263 13.32 1.37 -3.49
CA LEU A 263 13.06 0.02 -2.96
C LEU A 263 13.71 -0.99 -3.93
N PRO A 264 15.06 -1.10 -3.94
CA PRO A 264 15.79 -1.91 -4.92
C PRO A 264 15.55 -3.42 -4.78
N ASP A 265 14.89 -3.84 -3.71
CA ASP A 265 14.48 -5.20 -3.39
C ASP A 265 12.95 -5.36 -3.40
N ALA A 266 12.21 -4.44 -4.04
CA ALA A 266 10.74 -4.39 -4.04
C ALA A 266 10.00 -5.72 -4.28
N PRO A 267 10.47 -6.67 -5.11
CA PRO A 267 9.84 -7.98 -5.18
C PRO A 267 9.72 -8.69 -3.81
N MET A 268 10.66 -8.48 -2.88
CA MET A 268 10.60 -9.00 -1.50
C MET A 268 9.58 -8.24 -0.64
N TRP A 269 9.38 -6.95 -0.91
CA TRP A 269 8.37 -6.11 -0.24
C TRP A 269 6.93 -6.44 -0.61
N PHE A 270 6.69 -6.97 -1.81
CA PHE A 270 5.33 -7.18 -2.33
C PHE A 270 5.01 -8.66 -2.61
N HIS A 271 5.82 -9.59 -2.09
CA HIS A 271 5.67 -11.02 -2.36
C HIS A 271 4.43 -11.59 -1.66
N ASP A 272 3.58 -12.30 -2.42
CA ASP A 272 2.41 -13.08 -1.95
C ASP A 272 1.43 -12.40 -0.97
N GLY A 273 1.50 -11.06 -0.82
CA GLY A 273 0.61 -10.31 0.06
C GLY A 273 1.05 -10.17 1.50
N ASN A 274 2.28 -10.55 1.81
CA ASN A 274 2.96 -10.03 2.99
C ASN A 274 3.76 -8.79 2.59
N VAL A 275 3.63 -7.69 3.33
CA VAL A 275 4.43 -6.48 3.08
C VAL A 275 5.54 -6.39 4.12
N GLY A 276 6.78 -6.20 3.65
CA GLY A 276 7.94 -6.18 4.54
C GLY A 276 8.22 -7.54 5.17
N ASP A 277 8.11 -8.60 4.36
CA ASP A 277 8.50 -9.96 4.74
C ASP A 277 9.97 -9.99 5.18
N SER A 278 10.39 -11.12 5.75
CA SER A 278 11.70 -11.24 6.36
C SER A 278 12.81 -10.82 5.37
N ASP A 279 12.73 -11.22 4.11
CA ASP A 279 13.78 -10.94 3.11
C ASP A 279 13.83 -9.47 2.61
N ALA A 280 13.00 -8.57 3.17
CA ALA A 280 12.94 -7.16 2.79
C ALA A 280 14.04 -6.31 3.47
N ASP A 281 14.62 -5.40 2.71
CA ASP A 281 15.68 -4.48 3.13
C ASP A 281 15.12 -3.21 3.76
N PHE A 282 15.01 -3.21 5.09
CA PHE A 282 14.60 -2.03 5.84
C PHE A 282 15.65 -0.91 5.89
N SER A 283 16.91 -1.18 5.52
CA SER A 283 18.01 -0.19 5.60
C SER A 283 17.74 1.05 4.76
N ILE A 284 17.06 0.87 3.63
CA ILE A 284 16.78 1.94 2.68
C ILE A 284 15.97 3.09 3.29
N PHE A 285 15.23 2.84 4.37
CA PHE A 285 14.43 3.85 5.08
C PHE A 285 15.25 4.92 5.80
N GLU A 286 16.53 4.68 6.07
CA GLU A 286 17.45 5.72 6.55
C GLU A 286 17.74 6.79 5.48
N GLN A 287 17.44 6.50 4.21
CA GLN A 287 17.63 7.40 3.08
C GLN A 287 16.34 8.13 2.67
N PHE A 288 15.15 7.64 3.04
CA PHE A 288 13.88 8.26 2.68
C PHE A 288 13.60 9.53 3.47
N HIS A 289 12.73 10.38 2.90
CA HIS A 289 12.07 11.44 3.64
C HIS A 289 11.31 10.85 4.83
N ARG A 290 11.59 11.38 6.02
CA ARG A 290 11.06 10.85 7.28
C ARG A 290 11.02 11.90 8.38
N GLY A 291 10.22 11.66 9.39
CA GLY A 291 10.33 12.32 10.68
C GLY A 291 10.89 11.38 11.73
N TYR A 292 11.31 11.91 12.87
CA TYR A 292 11.44 11.09 14.09
C TYR A 292 11.01 11.86 15.33
N PHE A 293 10.66 11.11 16.36
CA PHE A 293 10.43 11.55 17.74
C PHE A 293 11.26 10.68 18.68
N VAL A 294 11.99 11.29 19.61
CA VAL A 294 12.58 10.61 20.77
C VAL A 294 11.73 10.95 21.98
N ILE A 295 11.12 9.94 22.59
CA ILE A 295 10.16 10.06 23.68
C ILE A 295 10.75 9.45 24.94
N LYS A 296 10.84 10.25 26.00
CA LYS A 296 11.25 9.83 27.34
C LYS A 296 10.03 9.35 28.13
N THR A 297 10.01 8.07 28.46
CA THR A 297 8.86 7.39 29.10
C THR A 297 9.05 7.22 30.61
N GLY A 298 9.69 8.21 31.26
CA GLY A 298 9.98 8.18 32.69
C GLY A 298 10.91 7.02 33.07
N GLN A 299 10.40 6.07 33.87
CA GLN A 299 11.18 4.92 34.35
C GLN A 299 11.38 3.82 33.30
N TYR A 300 10.67 3.87 32.17
CA TYR A 300 10.71 2.83 31.13
C TYR A 300 11.75 3.09 30.04
N GLY A 301 12.48 4.20 30.10
CA GLY A 301 13.59 4.51 29.20
C GLY A 301 13.21 5.46 28.05
N LEU A 302 13.86 5.26 26.91
CA LEU A 302 13.56 5.99 25.67
C LEU A 302 12.86 5.09 24.65
N VAL A 303 11.93 5.68 23.91
CA VAL A 303 11.30 5.10 22.73
C VAL A 303 11.44 6.10 21.60
N ALA A 304 11.91 5.66 20.43
CA ALA A 304 11.84 6.47 19.21
C ALA A 304 10.73 5.96 18.29
N MET A 305 10.05 6.90 17.63
CA MET A 305 9.13 6.61 16.54
C MET A 305 9.58 7.37 15.30
N VAL A 306 9.70 6.66 14.17
CA VAL A 306 10.19 7.19 12.89
C VAL A 306 9.11 6.98 11.83
N PRO A 307 8.18 7.94 11.63
CA PRO A 307 7.32 7.94 10.45
C PRO A 307 8.14 8.14 9.18
N VAL A 308 8.03 7.22 8.22
CA VAL A 308 8.76 7.24 6.94
C VAL A 308 7.76 7.32 5.80
N GLY A 309 7.95 8.29 4.90
CA GLY A 309 7.17 8.38 3.68
C GLY A 309 7.92 7.76 2.50
N LEU A 310 7.32 6.76 1.87
CA LEU A 310 7.86 6.01 0.74
C LEU A 310 7.44 6.63 -0.60
N ASN A 311 7.54 5.85 -1.68
CA ASN A 311 7.16 6.25 -3.03
C ASN A 311 5.82 6.98 -3.08
N THR A 312 5.81 8.12 -3.77
CA THR A 312 4.67 8.98 -4.12
C THR A 312 3.92 9.71 -3.01
N ILE A 313 4.37 9.64 -1.74
CA ILE A 313 3.76 10.52 -0.74
C ILE A 313 4.17 11.97 -1.02
N SER A 314 3.15 12.82 -1.13
CA SER A 314 3.26 14.22 -1.57
C SER A 314 2.57 15.17 -0.61
N THR A 315 3.03 16.42 -0.55
CA THR A 315 2.45 17.52 0.26
C THR A 315 2.29 18.82 -0.54
N VAL A 316 1.44 19.71 -0.01
CA VAL A 316 1.19 21.08 -0.49
C VAL A 316 1.31 22.02 0.71
N GLY A 317 2.16 23.06 0.63
CA GLY A 317 2.13 24.13 1.64
C GLY A 317 3.35 25.06 1.82
N GLY A 318 3.95 25.63 0.78
CA GLY A 318 4.57 26.99 0.80
C GLY A 318 5.72 27.39 1.76
N SER A 319 6.04 26.66 2.83
CA SER A 319 7.17 26.96 3.71
C SER A 319 7.55 25.69 4.45
N TYR A 320 8.73 25.11 4.15
CA TYR A 320 9.23 23.87 4.74
C TYR A 320 8.39 22.58 4.49
N ASP A 321 7.25 22.66 3.80
CA ASP A 321 6.32 21.56 3.49
C ASP A 321 6.72 20.69 2.28
N MET A 322 7.95 20.17 2.26
CA MET A 322 8.38 19.13 1.30
C MET A 322 8.25 17.70 1.85
N ALA A 323 7.72 17.54 3.06
CA ALA A 323 7.81 16.26 3.73
C ALA A 323 6.67 15.32 3.36
N SER A 324 7.06 14.14 2.86
CA SER A 324 6.27 12.91 2.78
C SER A 324 5.64 12.45 4.12
N VAL A 325 5.77 13.25 5.18
CA VAL A 325 5.36 13.03 6.57
C VAL A 325 4.88 14.36 7.13
N ASN A 326 3.60 14.47 7.51
CA ASN A 326 3.05 15.71 8.06
C ASN A 326 3.02 15.58 9.58
N ILE A 327 3.99 16.19 10.28
CA ILE A 327 4.00 16.27 11.75
C ILE A 327 3.21 17.51 12.17
N HIS A 328 2.34 17.42 13.17
CA HIS A 328 1.64 18.61 13.66
C HIS A 328 2.62 19.65 14.23
N PRO A 329 2.37 20.96 14.01
CA PRO A 329 3.33 22.02 14.34
C PRO A 329 3.88 21.98 15.77
N GLU A 330 3.06 21.62 16.75
CA GLU A 330 3.41 21.54 18.17
C GLU A 330 4.40 20.42 18.51
N TYR A 331 4.62 19.45 17.62
CA TYR A 331 5.59 18.36 17.80
C TYR A 331 6.76 18.45 16.82
N GLN A 332 6.89 19.53 16.04
CA GLN A 332 8.03 19.74 15.15
C GLN A 332 9.20 20.39 15.91
N ASN A 333 10.43 19.98 15.58
CA ASN A 333 11.67 20.59 16.07
C ASN A 333 11.74 20.71 17.60
N VAL A 334 11.17 19.74 18.32
CA VAL A 334 11.23 19.68 19.78
C VAL A 334 12.68 19.40 20.20
N THR A 335 13.12 20.02 21.29
CA THR A 335 14.45 19.82 21.86
C THR A 335 14.36 19.54 23.36
N SER A 336 15.43 19.02 23.95
CA SER A 336 15.46 18.69 25.37
C SER A 336 15.44 19.91 26.29
N GLU A 337 15.69 21.10 25.75
CA GLU A 337 15.55 22.39 26.44
C GLU A 337 14.09 22.85 26.53
N SER A 338 13.23 22.37 25.63
CA SER A 338 11.80 22.67 25.58
C SER A 338 10.98 21.42 25.23
N PRO A 339 11.00 20.40 26.12
CA PRO A 339 10.34 19.13 25.85
C PRO A 339 8.82 19.30 25.77
N ARG A 340 8.17 18.38 25.06
CA ARG A 340 6.71 18.38 24.87
C ARG A 340 6.08 17.12 25.45
N GLN A 341 5.20 17.29 26.44
CA GLN A 341 4.39 16.19 26.95
C GLN A 341 3.50 15.61 25.84
N VAL A 342 3.42 14.29 25.78
CA VAL A 342 2.55 13.52 24.89
C VAL A 342 1.94 12.34 25.66
N TYR A 343 0.72 11.97 25.30
CA TYR A 343 0.02 10.80 25.84
C TYR A 343 -0.10 9.69 24.78
N LYS A 344 -0.06 8.42 25.19
CA LYS A 344 -0.28 7.33 24.24
C LYS A 344 -1.64 7.44 23.56
N GLY A 345 -1.67 7.24 22.24
CA GLY A 345 -2.83 7.47 21.40
C GLY A 345 -3.06 8.93 20.98
N GLU A 346 -2.24 9.89 21.43
CA GLU A 346 -2.29 11.28 20.96
C GLU A 346 -1.81 11.37 19.50
N LYS A 347 -2.55 12.11 18.67
CA LYS A 347 -2.26 12.22 17.23
C LYS A 347 -1.04 13.13 17.02
N LEU A 348 -0.01 12.61 16.37
CA LEU A 348 1.23 13.33 16.10
C LEU A 348 1.32 13.86 14.66
N GLY A 349 0.58 13.24 13.73
CA GLY A 349 0.60 13.63 12.33
C GLY A 349 -0.07 12.64 11.39
N TYR A 350 0.17 12.79 10.10
CA TYR A 350 -0.45 11.96 9.05
C TYR A 350 0.37 11.85 7.76
N PHE A 351 0.01 10.85 6.95
CA PHE A 351 0.50 10.62 5.60
C PHE A 351 -0.60 10.94 4.58
N LYS A 352 -0.29 11.74 3.56
CA LYS A 352 -1.12 11.84 2.34
C LYS A 352 -0.86 10.64 1.44
N TYR A 353 -1.60 10.55 0.31
CA TYR A 353 -1.54 9.37 -0.54
C TYR A 353 -0.12 9.00 -1.01
N GLY A 354 0.26 7.73 -0.79
CA GLY A 354 1.49 7.05 -1.21
C GLY A 354 1.78 5.90 -0.24
N GLY A 355 3.00 5.32 -0.26
CA GLY A 355 3.37 4.25 0.67
C GLY A 355 3.97 4.79 1.98
N SER A 356 3.61 4.26 3.15
CA SER A 356 4.09 4.75 4.44
C SER A 356 4.30 3.63 5.47
N LEU A 357 5.16 3.89 6.45
CA LEU A 357 5.31 3.07 7.65
C LEU A 357 5.80 3.90 8.85
N ASN A 358 5.66 3.34 10.04
CA ASN A 358 6.35 3.81 11.24
C ASN A 358 7.36 2.76 11.71
N ILE A 359 8.60 3.18 12.02
CA ILE A 359 9.56 2.33 12.73
C ILE A 359 9.56 2.74 14.20
N LEU A 360 9.36 1.80 15.11
CA LEU A 360 9.57 1.98 16.54
C LEU A 360 10.93 1.43 16.93
N LEU A 361 11.67 2.17 17.74
CA LEU A 361 12.92 1.75 18.36
C LEU A 361 12.79 1.82 19.88
N PHE A 362 13.27 0.78 20.57
CA PHE A 362 13.25 0.67 22.02
C PHE A 362 14.67 0.50 22.55
N GLU A 363 15.01 1.11 23.68
CA GLU A 363 16.28 0.84 24.37
C GLU A 363 16.44 -0.66 24.70
N PRO A 364 17.69 -1.15 24.89
CA PRO A 364 17.97 -2.52 25.30
C PRO A 364 17.15 -2.99 26.50
N GLY A 365 16.47 -4.13 26.35
CA GLY A 365 15.69 -4.76 27.41
C GLY A 365 14.43 -4.00 27.82
N ARG A 366 13.95 -3.02 27.02
CA ARG A 366 12.70 -2.29 27.30
C ARG A 366 11.48 -2.85 26.60
N PHE A 367 11.65 -3.59 25.51
CA PHE A 367 10.56 -4.22 24.78
C PHE A 367 11.01 -5.56 24.19
N ASP A 368 10.45 -6.67 24.66
CA ASP A 368 10.87 -8.01 24.21
C ASP A 368 10.25 -8.41 22.86
N GLY A 369 9.07 -7.86 22.55
CA GLY A 369 8.27 -8.27 21.39
C GLY A 369 6.77 -8.09 21.60
N ILE A 370 6.01 -8.38 20.54
CA ILE A 370 4.56 -8.22 20.52
C ILE A 370 3.91 -9.26 21.45
N LYS A 371 3.15 -8.77 22.44
CA LYS A 371 2.34 -9.60 23.36
C LYS A 371 0.86 -9.30 23.10
N VAL A 372 0.08 -10.33 22.78
CA VAL A 372 -1.36 -10.21 22.51
C VAL A 372 -2.17 -10.99 23.54
N LEU A 373 -3.28 -10.40 24.01
CA LEU A 373 -4.19 -11.05 24.94
C LEU A 373 -5.03 -12.11 24.23
N THR A 374 -5.46 -13.14 24.96
CA THR A 374 -6.39 -14.15 24.43
C THR A 374 -7.67 -13.48 23.92
N GLY A 375 -8.04 -13.77 22.68
CA GLY A 375 -9.21 -13.17 22.02
C GLY A 375 -8.95 -11.85 21.30
N ALA A 376 -7.76 -11.26 21.44
CA ALA A 376 -7.35 -10.12 20.61
C ALA A 376 -7.21 -10.53 19.13
N ARG A 377 -7.53 -9.61 18.22
CA ARG A 377 -7.36 -9.83 16.78
C ARG A 377 -5.87 -9.85 16.43
N ILE A 378 -5.45 -10.86 15.68
CA ILE A 378 -4.08 -10.97 15.12
C ILE A 378 -4.02 -10.84 13.59
N GLY A 379 -5.17 -10.91 12.92
CA GLY A 379 -5.25 -10.82 11.46
C GLY A 379 -6.64 -11.17 10.93
N LYS A 380 -6.76 -11.24 9.60
CA LYS A 380 -7.93 -11.75 8.88
C LYS A 380 -7.47 -12.87 7.94
N LEU A 381 -8.32 -13.88 7.75
CA LEU A 381 -8.08 -14.92 6.75
C LEU A 381 -8.40 -14.38 5.35
N ASN A 382 -7.60 -14.77 4.37
CA ASN A 382 -7.87 -14.50 2.96
C ASN A 382 -8.88 -15.52 2.40
N HIS A 383 -9.67 -15.10 1.41
CA HIS A 383 -10.51 -16.03 0.64
C HIS A 383 -9.62 -16.96 -0.20
N VAL A 384 -10.02 -18.22 -0.31
CA VAL A 384 -9.36 -19.19 -1.19
C VAL A 384 -9.93 -19.05 -2.59
N PHE A 385 -9.07 -18.73 -3.56
CA PHE A 385 -9.42 -18.71 -4.98
C PHE A 385 -8.90 -19.95 -5.69
N ARG A 386 -9.76 -20.61 -6.46
CA ARG A 386 -9.39 -21.72 -7.34
C ARG A 386 -9.24 -21.21 -8.76
N GLU A 387 -8.20 -21.66 -9.48
CA GLU A 387 -8.00 -21.25 -10.87
C GLU A 387 -8.96 -22.00 -11.81
N ILE A 388 -9.58 -21.28 -12.75
CA ILE A 388 -10.33 -21.84 -13.88
C ILE A 388 -9.80 -21.26 -15.18
N LYS A 389 -9.66 -22.11 -16.22
CA LYS A 389 -9.18 -21.67 -17.53
C LYS A 389 -10.35 -21.27 -18.43
N LEU A 390 -10.23 -20.12 -19.10
CA LEU A 390 -11.12 -19.76 -20.19
C LEU A 390 -11.03 -20.80 -21.31
N ASP A 391 -12.18 -21.29 -21.77
CA ASP A 391 -12.29 -22.40 -22.74
C ASP A 391 -11.70 -23.73 -22.25
N GLY A 392 -11.52 -23.87 -20.94
CA GLY A 392 -11.09 -25.10 -20.28
C GLY A 392 -12.24 -26.08 -19.99
N GLU A 393 -11.89 -27.18 -19.32
CA GLU A 393 -12.88 -28.08 -18.76
C GLU A 393 -13.71 -27.38 -17.69
N GLY A 394 -15.00 -27.72 -17.63
CA GLY A 394 -15.86 -27.27 -16.54
C GLY A 394 -15.42 -27.90 -15.22
N ILE A 395 -15.75 -27.23 -14.12
CA ILE A 395 -15.40 -27.67 -12.78
C ILE A 395 -16.65 -27.90 -11.94
N SER A 396 -16.55 -28.83 -11.00
CA SER A 396 -17.57 -29.07 -9.98
C SER A 396 -17.16 -28.40 -8.66
N GLY A 397 -18.13 -27.81 -7.97
CA GLY A 397 -17.97 -27.23 -6.65
C GLY A 397 -19.12 -27.57 -5.72
N GLU A 398 -18.94 -27.28 -4.44
CA GLU A 398 -19.92 -27.52 -3.39
C GLU A 398 -19.83 -26.38 -2.35
N TRP A 399 -20.98 -25.82 -1.97
CA TRP A 399 -21.08 -24.92 -0.83
C TRP A 399 -21.31 -25.73 0.43
N MET A 400 -20.46 -25.50 1.44
CA MET A 400 -20.49 -26.19 2.73
C MET A 400 -20.61 -25.19 3.88
N SER A 401 -20.80 -25.68 5.11
CA SER A 401 -20.97 -24.84 6.32
C SER A 401 -19.79 -23.95 6.65
N ASP A 402 -18.62 -24.31 6.13
CA ASP A 402 -17.34 -23.63 6.28
C ASP A 402 -16.96 -22.80 5.03
N SER A 403 -17.78 -22.79 3.98
CA SER A 403 -17.59 -21.87 2.86
C SER A 403 -17.67 -20.41 3.38
N PRO A 404 -16.86 -19.49 2.85
CA PRO A 404 -16.90 -18.09 3.24
C PRO A 404 -18.26 -17.46 2.92
N VAL A 405 -18.65 -16.43 3.68
CA VAL A 405 -19.89 -15.69 3.40
C VAL A 405 -19.69 -14.77 2.19
N SER A 406 -20.71 -14.69 1.35
CA SER A 406 -20.75 -13.89 0.12
C SER A 406 -20.55 -12.39 0.34
N TYR A 407 -20.16 -11.69 -0.71
CA TYR A 407 -19.93 -10.24 -0.70
C TYR A 407 -21.12 -9.42 -0.16
N ASN A 408 -22.35 -9.92 -0.34
CA ASN A 408 -23.57 -9.26 0.15
C ASN A 408 -24.05 -9.73 1.54
N ASN A 409 -23.29 -10.58 2.24
CA ASN A 409 -23.66 -11.20 3.52
C ASN A 409 -24.96 -12.03 3.49
N ARG A 410 -25.37 -12.55 2.31
CA ARG A 410 -26.64 -13.29 2.15
C ARG A 410 -26.48 -14.79 1.96
N GLY A 411 -25.27 -15.36 1.85
CA GLY A 411 -25.10 -16.79 1.63
C GLY A 411 -23.66 -17.28 1.73
N TYR A 412 -23.46 -18.57 1.47
CA TYR A 412 -22.12 -19.18 1.32
C TYR A 412 -21.61 -18.94 -0.09
N ALA A 413 -20.30 -18.74 -0.24
CA ALA A 413 -19.65 -18.37 -1.49
C ALA A 413 -18.42 -19.24 -1.78
N GLU A 414 -18.23 -19.57 -3.04
CA GLU A 414 -16.98 -20.13 -3.57
C GLU A 414 -16.39 -19.16 -4.58
N TYR A 415 -15.06 -19.06 -4.59
CA TYR A 415 -14.32 -18.06 -5.35
C TYR A 415 -13.38 -18.70 -6.37
N TYR A 416 -13.41 -18.17 -7.59
CA TYR A 416 -12.57 -18.62 -8.70
C TYR A 416 -11.82 -17.45 -9.35
N THR A 417 -10.68 -17.72 -9.96
CA THR A 417 -9.89 -16.73 -10.70
C THR A 417 -9.56 -17.24 -12.10
N PHE A 418 -9.47 -16.34 -13.08
CA PHE A 418 -9.07 -16.67 -14.45
C PHE A 418 -8.39 -15.50 -15.15
N ALA A 419 -7.65 -15.78 -16.22
CA ALA A 419 -7.00 -14.78 -17.06
C ALA A 419 -7.56 -14.78 -18.48
N VAL A 420 -7.64 -13.58 -19.07
CA VAL A 420 -8.01 -13.32 -20.45
C VAL A 420 -6.77 -12.79 -21.16
N SER A 421 -6.27 -13.52 -22.15
CA SER A 421 -5.02 -13.19 -22.87
C SER A 421 -5.22 -12.28 -24.08
N LYS A 422 -6.45 -12.21 -24.61
CA LYS A 422 -6.88 -11.33 -25.70
C LYS A 422 -8.32 -10.87 -25.44
N PRO A 423 -8.72 -9.66 -25.86
CA PRO A 423 -10.10 -9.21 -25.67
C PRO A 423 -11.10 -10.24 -26.20
N ALA A 424 -12.09 -10.60 -25.39
CA ALA A 424 -13.05 -11.64 -25.70
C ALA A 424 -14.39 -11.39 -25.00
N LYS A 425 -15.49 -11.79 -25.64
CA LYS A 425 -16.78 -11.92 -24.97
C LYS A 425 -16.78 -13.22 -24.18
N VAL A 426 -16.82 -13.12 -22.85
CA VAL A 426 -16.72 -14.25 -21.92
C VAL A 426 -18.08 -14.54 -21.33
N MET A 427 -18.43 -15.84 -21.28
CA MET A 427 -19.60 -16.37 -20.60
C MET A 427 -19.17 -17.21 -19.40
N VAL A 428 -19.65 -16.82 -18.23
CA VAL A 428 -19.64 -17.61 -17.00
C VAL A 428 -20.97 -18.35 -16.95
N ASP A 429 -20.95 -19.67 -17.03
CA ASP A 429 -22.14 -20.53 -17.01
C ASP A 429 -22.14 -21.39 -15.75
N VAL A 430 -23.18 -21.28 -14.94
CA VAL A 430 -23.31 -21.97 -13.67
C VAL A 430 -24.63 -22.73 -13.61
N SER A 431 -24.55 -24.02 -13.28
CA SER A 431 -25.69 -24.86 -12.93
C SER A 431 -25.55 -25.37 -11.50
N SER A 432 -26.59 -25.31 -10.69
CA SER A 432 -26.59 -25.76 -9.29
C SER A 432 -27.85 -26.51 -8.92
N ASP A 433 -27.76 -27.38 -7.92
CA ASP A 433 -28.90 -28.10 -7.36
C ASP A 433 -29.80 -27.23 -6.45
N ILE A 434 -29.27 -26.10 -5.98
CA ILE A 434 -29.98 -25.08 -5.20
C ILE A 434 -30.03 -23.74 -5.95
N TYR A 435 -30.85 -22.81 -5.46
CA TYR A 435 -30.84 -21.45 -5.98
C TYR A 435 -29.53 -20.74 -5.62
N SER A 436 -28.86 -20.24 -6.65
CA SER A 436 -27.59 -19.56 -6.56
C SER A 436 -27.62 -18.21 -7.30
N THR A 437 -26.59 -17.43 -7.05
CA THR A 437 -26.26 -16.19 -7.74
C THR A 437 -24.76 -16.15 -7.99
N GLY A 438 -24.30 -15.22 -8.82
CA GLY A 438 -22.88 -15.03 -9.02
C GLY A 438 -22.53 -13.63 -9.48
N PHE A 439 -21.27 -13.28 -9.26
CA PHE A 439 -20.70 -12.00 -9.62
C PHE A 439 -19.40 -12.23 -10.38
N LEU A 440 -19.22 -11.45 -11.44
CA LEU A 440 -17.94 -11.31 -12.10
C LEU A 440 -17.26 -10.06 -11.53
N LEU A 441 -16.11 -10.29 -10.89
CA LEU A 441 -15.34 -9.30 -10.16
C LEU A 441 -14.08 -8.94 -10.92
N GLN A 442 -13.69 -7.67 -10.87
CA GLN A 442 -12.44 -7.21 -11.46
C GLN A 442 -11.24 -7.55 -10.58
N GLY A 443 -10.18 -8.10 -11.18
CA GLY A 443 -8.90 -8.36 -10.52
C GLY A 443 -8.64 -9.84 -10.23
N ASN A 444 -7.38 -10.13 -9.90
CA ASN A 444 -6.91 -11.47 -9.59
C ASN A 444 -7.02 -11.75 -8.10
N ASN A 445 -7.65 -12.87 -7.72
CA ASN A 445 -7.82 -13.28 -6.32
C ASN A 445 -8.40 -12.16 -5.44
N ASN A 446 -9.38 -11.43 -5.97
CA ASN A 446 -9.92 -10.25 -5.33
C ASN A 446 -11.40 -10.48 -4.95
N PRO A 447 -11.70 -10.92 -3.72
CA PRO A 447 -13.07 -11.19 -3.29
C PRO A 447 -13.88 -9.90 -3.16
N ASN A 448 -13.17 -8.77 -3.11
CA ASN A 448 -13.72 -7.43 -2.98
C ASN A 448 -13.51 -6.62 -4.26
N GLY A 449 -13.27 -7.31 -5.39
CA GLY A 449 -13.13 -6.67 -6.69
C GLY A 449 -14.43 -5.99 -7.11
N LYS A 450 -14.32 -4.90 -7.88
CA LYS A 450 -15.49 -4.24 -8.46
C LYS A 450 -16.33 -5.26 -9.24
N VAL A 451 -17.62 -5.35 -8.90
CA VAL A 451 -18.59 -6.15 -9.68
C VAL A 451 -18.72 -5.49 -11.05
N ILE A 452 -18.24 -6.17 -12.10
CA ILE A 452 -18.28 -5.67 -13.49
C ILE A 452 -19.43 -6.28 -14.30
N ALA A 453 -19.96 -7.40 -13.81
CA ALA A 453 -21.19 -8.01 -14.26
C ALA A 453 -21.76 -8.90 -13.15
N GLU A 454 -23.08 -9.02 -13.13
CA GLU A 454 -23.82 -9.96 -12.31
C GLU A 454 -24.84 -10.67 -13.21
N ARG A 455 -25.47 -11.73 -12.69
CA ARG A 455 -26.54 -12.40 -13.44
C ARG A 455 -27.72 -11.44 -13.69
N SER A 456 -28.41 -11.64 -14.80
CA SER A 456 -29.44 -10.74 -15.32
C SER A 456 -30.78 -10.70 -14.57
N ASP A 457 -31.01 -11.58 -13.58
CA ASP A 457 -32.22 -11.59 -12.74
C ASP A 457 -31.82 -11.61 -11.25
N PRO A 458 -31.54 -10.44 -10.66
CA PRO A 458 -31.03 -10.33 -9.30
C PRO A 458 -32.11 -10.54 -8.24
N ASP A 459 -33.41 -10.58 -8.59
CA ASP A 459 -34.51 -10.59 -7.61
C ASP A 459 -34.95 -12.00 -7.21
N THR A 460 -34.63 -13.02 -8.01
CA THR A 460 -34.95 -14.43 -7.71
C THR A 460 -33.75 -15.33 -8.01
N GLY A 461 -33.26 -16.10 -7.03
CA GLY A 461 -32.18 -17.08 -7.23
C GLY A 461 -32.47 -18.06 -8.37
N SER A 462 -31.45 -18.64 -9.00
CA SER A 462 -31.64 -19.64 -10.07
C SER A 462 -30.78 -20.88 -9.86
N GLN A 463 -31.29 -22.04 -10.27
CA GLN A 463 -30.50 -23.28 -10.38
C GLN A 463 -29.64 -23.28 -11.65
N HIS A 464 -29.79 -22.29 -12.52
CA HIS A 464 -28.97 -22.10 -13.70
C HIS A 464 -28.88 -20.61 -14.05
N PHE A 465 -27.67 -20.06 -14.14
CA PHE A 465 -27.48 -18.66 -14.56
C PHE A 465 -26.25 -18.50 -15.44
N GLN A 466 -26.27 -17.44 -16.24
CA GLN A 466 -25.16 -17.03 -17.08
C GLN A 466 -24.81 -15.57 -16.84
N ILE A 467 -23.51 -15.25 -16.86
CA ILE A 467 -22.99 -13.88 -16.88
C ILE A 467 -22.20 -13.73 -18.17
N ILE A 468 -22.57 -12.77 -19.02
CA ILE A 468 -21.91 -12.51 -20.30
C ILE A 468 -21.31 -11.10 -20.27
N LYS A 469 -20.01 -10.98 -20.54
CA LYS A 469 -19.32 -9.70 -20.55
C LYS A 469 -18.19 -9.65 -21.56
N ASP A 470 -18.05 -8.54 -22.28
CA ASP A 470 -16.86 -8.23 -23.05
C ASP A 470 -15.73 -7.85 -22.10
N LEU A 471 -14.66 -8.65 -22.09
CA LEU A 471 -13.51 -8.49 -21.22
C LEU A 471 -12.26 -8.16 -22.03
N GLY A 472 -11.49 -7.18 -21.56
CA GLY A 472 -10.14 -6.90 -22.05
C GLY A 472 -9.11 -7.89 -21.50
N VAL A 473 -7.87 -7.75 -21.96
CA VAL A 473 -6.73 -8.51 -21.43
C VAL A 473 -6.58 -8.23 -19.93
N GLY A 474 -6.48 -9.28 -19.12
CA GLY A 474 -6.32 -9.15 -17.67
C GLY A 474 -6.78 -10.37 -16.89
N ALA A 475 -6.71 -10.26 -15.57
CA ALA A 475 -7.20 -11.28 -14.64
C ALA A 475 -8.49 -10.83 -13.95
N TYR A 476 -9.40 -11.78 -13.74
CA TYR A 476 -10.75 -11.58 -13.23
C TYR A 476 -11.07 -12.66 -12.20
N SER A 477 -12.00 -12.34 -11.30
CA SER A 477 -12.46 -13.24 -10.26
C SER A 477 -13.96 -13.51 -10.43
N ILE A 478 -14.41 -14.69 -10.01
CA ILE A 478 -15.81 -15.10 -10.03
C ILE A 478 -16.19 -15.44 -8.59
N GLU A 479 -17.27 -14.85 -8.10
CA GLU A 479 -17.95 -15.31 -6.89
C GLU A 479 -19.19 -16.10 -7.31
N ILE A 480 -19.39 -17.28 -6.74
CA ILE A 480 -20.61 -18.06 -6.89
C ILE A 480 -21.18 -18.31 -5.50
N SER A 481 -22.40 -17.85 -5.28
CA SER A 481 -22.99 -17.74 -3.95
C SER A 481 -24.37 -18.38 -3.87
N THR A 482 -24.69 -18.96 -2.72
CA THR A 482 -26.03 -19.45 -2.44
C THR A 482 -27.00 -18.28 -2.33
N TRP A 483 -28.17 -18.36 -2.98
CA TRP A 483 -29.18 -17.31 -2.91
C TRP A 483 -29.87 -17.24 -1.54
N ILE A 484 -30.13 -18.41 -0.96
CA ILE A 484 -30.78 -18.54 0.34
C ILE A 484 -29.69 -18.72 1.41
N PRO A 485 -29.65 -17.87 2.46
CA PRO A 485 -28.69 -18.02 3.54
C PRO A 485 -28.78 -19.41 4.20
N GLY A 486 -27.62 -20.01 4.48
CA GLY A 486 -27.57 -21.28 5.23
C GLY A 486 -27.81 -22.55 4.39
N GLN A 487 -28.02 -22.44 3.08
CA GLN A 487 -28.19 -23.62 2.21
C GLN A 487 -26.84 -24.15 1.71
N TYR A 488 -26.78 -25.47 1.55
CA TYR A 488 -25.64 -26.18 0.96
C TYR A 488 -26.09 -26.88 -0.31
N GLY A 489 -25.18 -27.01 -1.26
CA GLY A 489 -25.51 -27.58 -2.56
C GLY A 489 -24.29 -27.67 -3.46
N LYS A 490 -24.45 -28.40 -4.55
CA LYS A 490 -23.42 -28.61 -5.57
C LYS A 490 -23.69 -27.75 -6.78
N PHE A 491 -22.62 -27.35 -7.43
CA PHE A 491 -22.68 -26.61 -8.68
C PHE A 491 -21.65 -27.09 -9.69
N GLN A 492 -21.90 -26.76 -10.94
CA GLN A 492 -20.98 -26.85 -12.06
C GLN A 492 -20.74 -25.45 -12.58
N LEU A 493 -19.46 -25.10 -12.78
CA LEU A 493 -19.03 -23.85 -13.38
C LEU A 493 -18.32 -24.15 -14.69
N LYS A 494 -18.67 -23.43 -15.75
CA LYS A 494 -17.97 -23.45 -17.03
C LYS A 494 -17.68 -22.04 -17.51
N LEU A 495 -16.48 -21.83 -18.05
CA LEU A 495 -16.04 -20.55 -18.57
C LEU A 495 -15.70 -20.68 -20.06
N THR A 496 -16.38 -19.92 -20.91
CA THR A 496 -16.20 -20.00 -22.38
C THR A 496 -16.10 -18.63 -23.01
N SER A 497 -15.25 -18.50 -24.03
CA SER A 497 -15.32 -17.41 -24.99
C SER A 497 -16.43 -17.69 -26.00
N ILE A 498 -17.23 -16.67 -26.30
CA ILE A 498 -18.33 -16.77 -27.27
C ILE A 498 -18.11 -15.77 -28.40
N ALA A 499 -18.63 -16.11 -29.59
CA ALA A 499 -18.57 -15.20 -30.73
C ALA A 499 -19.32 -13.90 -30.39
N SER A 500 -18.71 -12.77 -30.76
CA SER A 500 -19.20 -11.41 -30.49
C SER A 500 -20.55 -11.14 -31.14
#